data_AF-A0A1V9V138-F1
#
_entry.id   AF-A0A1V9V138-F1
#
_cell.length_a   1.000
_cell.length_b   1.000
_cell.length_c   1.000
_cell.angle_alpha   90.00
_cell.angle_beta   90.00
_cell.angle_gamma   90.00
#
_symmetry.space_group_name_H-M   'P 1'
#
loop_
_entity.id
_entity.type
_entity.pdbx_description
1 polymer ?
#
loop_
_entity_poly.entity_id
_entity_poly.type
_entity_poly.pdbx_seq_one_letter_code
_entity_poly.pdbx_strand_id
1 'polypeptide(L)'
;MGSRDAVDQAFSRLAKSGRLLRVARGIYVAPSRGREETQARRTETVALSIAAKGKVAITGNGVVAAKSFGLISQAPDEVTFLTTGRSKQLTVGLAKASLQHAPYWMLALGRSRAGDAVRAMAWMGAECAEETASQLHSQLSVSQWEALSAVRASLPTWMAIAVSKAGIYGGLRNGGGATDQRPRI
;
A
#
# COMPACT_ATOMS: atom_id res chain seq x y z
N MET A 1 38.07 -15.55 -7.81
CA MET A 1 36.69 -15.10 -7.54
C MET A 1 36.67 -14.45 -6.17
N GLY A 2 36.25 -13.19 -6.05
CA GLY A 2 36.29 -12.48 -4.76
C GLY A 2 35.30 -13.10 -3.76
N SER A 3 35.75 -13.37 -2.52
CA SER A 3 34.87 -13.81 -1.44
C SER A 3 33.76 -12.78 -1.20
N ARG A 4 32.59 -13.24 -0.72
CA ARG A 4 31.47 -12.38 -0.31
C ARG A 4 31.94 -11.26 0.64
N ASP A 5 32.88 -11.56 1.52
CA ASP A 5 33.45 -10.59 2.45
C ASP A 5 34.25 -9.49 1.75
N ALA A 6 35.00 -9.85 0.70
CA ALA A 6 35.76 -8.87 -0.08
C ALA A 6 34.82 -7.93 -0.86
N VAL A 7 33.72 -8.46 -1.38
CA VAL A 7 32.67 -7.67 -2.04
C VAL A 7 31.99 -6.74 -1.02
N ASP A 8 31.54 -7.27 0.12
CA ASP A 8 30.88 -6.47 1.17
C ASP A 8 31.80 -5.37 1.73
N GLN A 9 33.10 -5.65 1.85
CA GLN A 9 34.11 -4.65 2.22
C GLN A 9 34.26 -3.56 1.15
N ALA A 10 34.29 -3.92 -0.14
CA ALA A 10 34.38 -2.95 -1.23
C ALA A 10 33.17 -2.01 -1.26
N PHE A 11 31.95 -2.56 -1.15
CA PHE A 11 30.72 -1.75 -1.05
C PHE A 11 30.71 -0.86 0.18
N SER A 12 31.18 -1.37 1.32
CA SER A 12 31.31 -0.58 2.55
C SER A 12 32.31 0.58 2.39
N ARG A 13 33.42 0.39 1.69
CA ARG A 13 34.39 1.46 1.38
C ARG A 13 33.76 2.53 0.47
N LEU A 14 33.05 2.11 -0.59
CA LEU A 14 32.36 3.04 -1.48
C LEU A 14 31.28 3.86 -0.76
N ALA A 15 30.58 3.26 0.22
CA ALA A 15 29.64 3.98 1.05
C ALA A 15 30.33 5.01 1.96
N LYS A 16 31.44 4.62 2.61
CA LYS A 16 32.25 5.55 3.43
C LYS A 16 32.80 6.72 2.62
N SER A 17 33.13 6.50 1.34
CA SER A 17 33.61 7.56 0.44
C SER A 17 32.48 8.35 -0.24
N GLY A 18 31.22 8.19 0.17
CA GLY A 18 30.06 8.91 -0.40
C GLY A 18 29.68 8.52 -1.84
N ARG A 19 30.30 7.48 -2.41
CA ARG A 19 30.02 7.02 -3.78
C ARG A 19 28.78 6.13 -3.85
N LEU A 20 28.36 5.55 -2.72
CA LEU A 20 27.14 4.78 -2.55
C LEU A 20 26.42 5.22 -1.28
N LEU A 21 25.10 5.05 -1.26
CA LEU A 21 24.28 5.18 -0.06
C LEU A 21 24.01 3.80 0.51
N ARG A 22 24.40 3.55 1.76
CA ARG A 22 24.04 2.32 2.46
C ARG A 22 22.66 2.50 3.07
N VAL A 23 21.65 1.86 2.48
CA VAL A 23 20.24 2.03 2.90
C VAL A 23 19.80 1.01 3.94
N ALA A 24 20.45 -0.16 3.98
CA ALA A 24 20.29 -1.16 5.04
C ALA A 24 21.53 -2.08 5.08
N ARG A 25 21.58 -3.02 6.01
CA ARG A 25 22.64 -4.05 6.00
C ARG A 25 22.59 -4.84 4.69
N GLY A 26 23.69 -4.80 3.93
CA GLY A 26 23.82 -5.51 2.65
C GLY A 26 23.03 -4.90 1.49
N ILE A 27 22.49 -3.68 1.65
CA ILE A 27 21.75 -2.97 0.60
C ILE A 27 22.40 -1.60 0.39
N TYR A 28 22.84 -1.39 -0.85
CA TYR A 28 23.50 -0.17 -1.29
C TYR A 28 22.79 0.36 -2.52
N VAL A 29 22.66 1.68 -2.60
CA VAL A 29 21.99 2.38 -3.69
C VAL A 29 22.96 3.40 -4.28
N ALA A 30 23.02 3.49 -5.60
CA ALA A 30 23.79 4.53 -6.27
C ALA A 30 23.14 5.90 -6.01
N PRO A 31 23.90 6.95 -5.68
CA PRO A 31 23.35 8.28 -5.52
C PRO A 31 22.71 8.73 -6.84
N SER A 32 21.43 9.11 -6.81
CA SER A 32 20.76 9.66 -7.99
C SER A 32 21.38 11.02 -8.31
N ARG A 33 22.04 11.15 -9.47
CA ARG A 33 22.59 12.43 -9.96
C ARG A 33 21.56 13.26 -10.75
N GLY A 34 20.34 12.75 -10.93
CA GLY A 34 19.27 13.37 -11.69
C GLY A 34 18.27 14.17 -10.83
N ARG A 35 17.76 15.24 -11.47
CA ARG A 35 16.73 16.24 -11.11
C ARG A 35 15.86 15.93 -9.89
N GLU A 36 15.76 16.89 -8.97
CA GLU A 36 14.70 17.21 -7.97
C GLU A 36 13.66 16.11 -7.60
N GLU A 37 14.06 14.86 -7.50
CA GLU A 37 13.17 13.83 -6.97
C GLU A 37 13.00 14.11 -5.47
N THR A 38 11.75 14.31 -5.05
CA THR A 38 11.43 14.52 -3.63
C THR A 38 11.95 13.35 -2.82
N GLN A 39 12.34 13.63 -1.58
CA GLN A 39 12.87 12.61 -0.68
C GLN A 39 11.89 11.43 -0.49
N ALA A 40 10.58 11.69 -0.54
CA ALA A 40 9.53 10.68 -0.50
C ALA A 40 9.58 9.74 -1.71
N ARG A 41 9.65 10.28 -2.93
CA ARG A 41 9.73 9.47 -4.17
C ARG A 41 11.00 8.63 -4.21
N ARG A 42 12.15 9.20 -3.82
CA ARG A 42 13.41 8.44 -3.71
C ARG A 42 13.28 7.24 -2.78
N THR A 43 12.65 7.46 -1.63
CA THR A 43 12.46 6.43 -0.60
C THR A 43 11.54 5.31 -1.11
N GLU A 44 10.45 5.67 -1.79
CA GLU A 44 9.55 4.71 -2.44
C GLU A 44 10.26 3.91 -3.54
N THR A 45 11.03 4.56 -4.42
CA THR A 45 11.81 3.91 -5.47
C THR A 45 12.80 2.89 -4.90
N VAL A 46 13.48 3.25 -3.80
CA VAL A 46 14.38 2.33 -3.07
C VAL A 46 13.59 1.14 -2.51
N ALA A 47 12.45 1.39 -1.87
CA ALA A 47 11.62 0.34 -1.30
C ALA A 47 11.12 -0.65 -2.36
N LEU A 48 10.64 -0.15 -3.50
CA LEU A 48 10.22 -0.96 -4.65
C LEU A 48 11.37 -1.78 -5.23
N SER A 49 12.56 -1.20 -5.33
CA SER A 49 13.77 -1.90 -5.83
C SER A 49 14.20 -3.03 -4.89
N ILE A 50 14.10 -2.81 -3.58
CA ILE A 50 14.37 -3.84 -2.56
C ILE A 50 13.37 -4.99 -2.70
N ALA A 51 12.08 -4.68 -2.87
CA ALA A 51 11.02 -5.67 -3.02
C ALA A 51 11.23 -6.52 -4.29
N ALA A 52 11.52 -5.87 -5.42
CA ALA A 52 11.81 -6.55 -6.69
C ALA A 52 13.03 -7.49 -6.57
N LYS A 53 14.13 -7.03 -5.98
CA LYS A 53 15.33 -7.86 -5.74
C LYS A 53 15.02 -9.05 -4.82
N GLY A 54 14.20 -8.83 -3.80
CA GLY A 54 13.79 -9.88 -2.85
C GLY A 54 12.72 -10.82 -3.40
N LYS A 55 12.12 -10.52 -4.56
CA LYS A 55 10.91 -11.18 -5.08
C LYS A 55 9.78 -11.21 -4.04
N VAL A 56 9.63 -10.13 -3.29
CA VAL A 56 8.57 -9.96 -2.29
C VAL A 56 7.59 -8.88 -2.73
N ALA A 57 6.35 -8.98 -2.27
CA ALA A 57 5.36 -7.93 -2.50
C ALA A 57 5.62 -6.74 -1.57
N ILE A 58 5.27 -5.55 -2.03
CA ILE A 58 5.33 -4.31 -1.24
C ILE A 58 4.15 -3.40 -1.58
N THR A 59 3.64 -2.69 -0.59
CA THR A 59 2.59 -1.71 -0.75
C THR A 59 2.68 -0.60 0.30
N GLY A 60 1.91 0.48 0.15
CA GLY A 60 1.74 1.50 1.18
C GLY A 60 1.06 0.93 2.43
N ASN A 61 1.15 1.64 3.55
CA ASN A 61 0.51 1.22 4.80
C ASN A 61 -0.97 1.63 4.89
N GLY A 62 -1.64 1.13 5.92
CA GLY A 62 -3.06 1.41 6.16
C GLY A 62 -3.38 2.87 6.46
N VAL A 63 -2.48 3.60 7.14
CA VAL A 63 -2.71 5.02 7.47
C VAL A 63 -2.66 5.91 6.23
N VAL A 64 -1.70 5.68 5.32
CA VAL A 64 -1.64 6.41 4.04
C VAL A 64 -2.87 6.08 3.19
N ALA A 65 -3.29 4.82 3.18
CA ALA A 65 -4.51 4.41 2.49
C ALA A 65 -5.75 5.09 3.09
N ALA A 66 -5.94 5.06 4.41
CA ALA A 66 -7.06 5.70 5.08
C ALA A 66 -7.11 7.22 4.81
N LYS A 67 -5.97 7.90 4.88
CA LYS A 67 -5.86 9.32 4.54
C LYS A 67 -6.26 9.60 3.09
N SER A 68 -5.84 8.74 2.15
CA SER A 68 -6.19 8.89 0.74
C SER A 68 -7.68 8.71 0.43
N PHE A 69 -8.45 8.09 1.33
CA PHE A 69 -9.92 7.99 1.25
C PHE A 69 -10.63 9.04 2.11
N GLY A 70 -9.89 9.96 2.74
CA GLY A 70 -10.45 10.98 3.64
C GLY A 70 -11.00 10.44 4.95
N LEU A 71 -10.71 9.17 5.31
CA LEU A 71 -11.17 8.55 6.56
C LEU A 71 -10.48 9.15 7.79
N ILE A 72 -9.30 9.72 7.58
CA ILE A 72 -8.54 10.43 8.59
C ILE A 72 -7.99 11.73 7.99
N SER A 73 -7.89 12.77 8.80
CA SER A 73 -7.39 14.09 8.35
C SER A 73 -5.87 14.17 8.34
N GLN A 74 -5.21 13.51 9.29
CA GLN A 74 -3.76 13.57 9.48
C GLN A 74 -3.17 12.16 9.51
N ALA A 75 -1.97 12.02 8.96
CA ALA A 75 -1.18 10.79 9.04
C ALA A 75 0.15 11.14 9.72
N PRO A 76 0.73 10.21 10.50
CA PRO A 76 2.09 10.37 11.01
C PRO A 76 3.09 10.60 9.87
N ASP A 77 4.16 11.35 10.15
CA ASP A 77 5.23 11.62 9.19
C ASP A 77 6.11 10.38 8.90
N GLU A 78 5.91 9.29 9.63
CA GLU A 78 6.68 8.06 9.44
C GLU A 78 6.35 7.36 8.12
N VAL A 79 7.36 7.24 7.27
CA VAL A 79 7.25 6.54 5.98
C VAL A 79 7.38 5.04 6.21
N THR A 80 6.25 4.33 6.15
CA THR A 80 6.20 2.87 6.34
C THR A 80 5.54 2.17 5.16
N PHE A 81 6.16 1.09 4.69
CA PHE A 81 5.65 0.21 3.65
C PHE A 81 5.39 -1.18 4.20
N LEU A 82 4.32 -1.81 3.75
CA LEU A 82 4.02 -3.21 4.08
C LEU A 82 4.68 -4.13 3.06
N THR A 83 5.21 -5.27 3.51
CA THR A 83 5.84 -6.26 2.64
C THR A 83 5.53 -7.68 3.09
N THR A 84 5.52 -8.65 2.15
CA THR A 84 5.55 -10.08 2.51
C THR A 84 6.93 -10.54 2.96
N GLY A 85 7.97 -9.73 2.72
CA GLY A 85 9.34 -10.01 3.13
C GLY A 85 9.60 -9.70 4.61
N ARG A 86 10.89 -9.75 4.99
CA ARG A 86 11.33 -9.44 6.36
C ARG A 86 11.26 -7.94 6.65
N SER A 87 10.77 -7.59 7.83
CA SER A 87 10.84 -6.22 8.36
C SER A 87 12.28 -5.70 8.41
N LYS A 88 12.47 -4.42 8.09
CA LYS A 88 13.75 -3.73 8.21
C LYS A 88 13.57 -2.21 8.19
N GLN A 89 14.50 -1.51 8.82
CA GLN A 89 14.63 -0.07 8.70
C GLN A 89 15.48 0.28 7.49
N LEU A 90 15.10 1.36 6.80
CA LEU A 90 15.76 1.93 5.64
C LEU A 90 16.19 3.36 5.94
N THR A 91 17.42 3.70 5.59
CA THR A 91 17.93 5.08 5.65
C THR A 91 18.30 5.52 4.25
N VAL A 92 17.51 6.41 3.65
CA VAL A 92 17.74 6.92 2.29
C VAL A 92 18.17 8.38 2.40
N GLY A 93 19.47 8.64 2.37
CA GLY A 93 19.98 9.98 2.66
C GLY A 93 19.65 10.39 4.09
N LEU A 94 18.86 11.47 4.26
CA LEU A 94 18.39 11.94 5.57
C LEU A 94 17.04 11.33 6.00
N ALA A 95 16.29 10.70 5.08
CA ALA A 95 15.00 10.11 5.42
C ALA A 95 15.15 8.72 6.02
N LYS A 96 14.30 8.45 7.00
CA LYS A 96 14.10 7.11 7.57
C LYS A 96 12.77 6.58 7.05
N ALA A 97 12.76 5.31 6.68
CA ALA A 97 11.54 4.58 6.35
C ALA A 97 11.62 3.16 6.87
N SER A 98 10.48 2.51 7.03
CA SER A 98 10.43 1.12 7.46
C SER A 98 9.74 0.24 6.43
N LEU A 99 10.28 -0.96 6.23
CA LEU A 99 9.53 -2.08 5.64
C LEU A 99 9.01 -2.91 6.82
N GLN A 100 7.70 -3.11 6.88
CA GLN A 100 7.06 -3.91 7.90
C GLN A 100 6.45 -5.15 7.26
N HIS A 101 6.80 -6.31 7.82
CA HIS A 101 6.17 -7.56 7.44
C HIS A 101 4.67 -7.49 7.73
N ALA A 102 3.85 -7.88 6.76
CA ALA A 102 2.40 -7.92 6.89
C ALA A 102 1.84 -9.24 6.32
N PRO A 103 0.70 -9.71 6.85
CA PRO A 103 0.05 -10.90 6.33
C PRO A 103 -0.40 -10.69 4.87
N TYR A 104 -0.38 -11.77 4.09
CA TYR A 104 -0.67 -11.73 2.65
C TYR A 104 -1.96 -11.01 2.28
N TRP A 105 -3.01 -11.14 3.10
CA TRP A 105 -4.30 -10.50 2.83
C TRP A 105 -4.22 -8.97 2.82
N MET A 106 -3.31 -8.34 3.58
CA MET A 106 -3.12 -6.87 3.54
C MET A 106 -2.43 -6.40 2.24
N LEU A 107 -1.76 -7.32 1.55
CA LEU A 107 -1.12 -7.09 0.25
C LEU A 107 -1.98 -7.60 -0.92
N ALA A 108 -3.17 -8.14 -0.66
CA ALA A 108 -4.11 -8.50 -1.70
C ALA A 108 -4.39 -7.29 -2.60
N LEU A 109 -4.54 -7.55 -3.91
CA LEU A 109 -4.74 -6.53 -4.93
C LEU A 109 -3.58 -5.50 -5.04
N GLY A 110 -2.45 -5.75 -4.38
CA GLY A 110 -1.23 -4.96 -4.46
C GLY A 110 -1.46 -3.47 -4.16
N ARG A 111 -0.87 -2.62 -5.01
CA ARG A 111 -0.92 -1.15 -4.93
C ARG A 111 -2.14 -0.55 -5.67
N SER A 112 -3.14 -1.35 -5.98
CA SER A 112 -4.38 -0.84 -6.59
C SER A 112 -5.22 -0.08 -5.57
N ARG A 113 -6.17 0.73 -6.06
CA ARG A 113 -7.12 1.45 -5.21
C ARG A 113 -7.98 0.51 -4.35
N ALA A 114 -8.35 -0.64 -4.89
CA ALA A 114 -9.06 -1.68 -4.13
C ALA A 114 -8.17 -2.32 -3.05
N GLY A 115 -6.87 -2.48 -3.31
CA GLY A 115 -5.90 -2.88 -2.29
C GLY A 115 -5.73 -1.82 -1.20
N ASP A 116 -5.76 -0.53 -1.55
CA ASP A 116 -5.75 0.55 -0.57
C ASP A 116 -7.00 0.47 0.33
N ALA A 117 -8.16 0.14 -0.23
CA ALA A 117 -9.39 -0.03 0.54
C ALA A 117 -9.26 -1.13 1.62
N VAL A 118 -8.65 -2.29 1.27
CA VAL A 118 -8.33 -3.34 2.26
C VAL A 118 -7.49 -2.80 3.41
N ARG A 119 -6.43 -2.05 3.08
CA ARG A 119 -5.49 -1.51 4.07
C ARG A 119 -6.09 -0.38 4.89
N ALA A 120 -6.94 0.44 4.28
CA ALA A 120 -7.70 1.47 4.98
C ALA A 120 -8.65 0.85 6.00
N MET A 121 -9.41 -0.19 5.61
CA MET A 121 -10.25 -0.94 6.57
C MET A 121 -9.41 -1.60 7.67
N ALA A 122 -8.25 -2.17 7.33
CA ALA A 122 -7.34 -2.73 8.33
C ALA A 122 -6.84 -1.69 9.33
N TRP A 123 -6.64 -0.44 8.90
CA TRP A 123 -6.26 0.67 9.77
C TRP A 123 -7.41 1.15 10.65
N MET A 124 -8.60 1.31 10.08
CA MET A 124 -9.79 1.76 10.83
C MET A 124 -10.25 0.72 11.86
N GLY A 125 -9.94 -0.56 11.63
CA GLY A 125 -10.24 -1.64 12.56
C GLY A 125 -11.65 -2.20 12.42
N ALA A 126 -11.92 -3.26 13.19
CA ALA A 126 -13.17 -4.01 13.11
C ALA A 126 -14.39 -3.24 13.62
N GLU A 127 -14.19 -2.35 14.60
CA GLU A 127 -15.27 -1.54 15.21
C GLU A 127 -15.92 -0.60 14.19
N CYS A 128 -15.11 -0.02 13.30
CA CYS A 128 -15.57 0.91 12.27
C CYS A 128 -15.79 0.24 10.90
N ALA A 129 -15.84 -1.09 10.83
CA ALA A 129 -15.77 -1.82 9.57
C ALA A 129 -16.95 -1.52 8.62
N GLU A 130 -18.19 -1.51 9.14
CA GLU A 130 -19.38 -1.29 8.32
C GLU A 130 -19.48 0.14 7.79
N GLU A 131 -19.19 1.13 8.64
CA GLU A 131 -19.12 2.53 8.27
C GLU A 131 -18.04 2.75 7.20
N THR A 132 -16.83 2.24 7.45
CA THR A 132 -15.70 2.36 6.53
C THR A 132 -16.03 1.71 5.19
N ALA A 133 -16.61 0.50 5.17
CA ALA A 133 -17.00 -0.17 3.93
C ALA A 133 -18.03 0.64 3.13
N SER A 134 -19.00 1.26 3.82
CA SER A 134 -20.01 2.10 3.18
C SER A 134 -19.41 3.37 2.55
N GLN A 135 -18.49 4.03 3.25
CA GLN A 135 -17.77 5.19 2.72
C GLN A 135 -16.84 4.81 1.54
N LEU A 136 -16.21 3.64 1.59
CA LEU A 136 -15.36 3.16 0.50
C LEU A 136 -16.19 2.78 -0.74
N HIS A 137 -17.37 2.18 -0.56
CA HIS A 137 -18.26 1.82 -1.66
C HIS A 137 -18.69 3.03 -2.49
N SER A 138 -18.90 4.19 -1.87
CA SER A 138 -19.28 5.41 -2.60
C SER A 138 -18.11 6.08 -3.34
N GLN A 139 -16.86 5.79 -2.95
CA GLN A 139 -15.65 6.38 -3.54
C GLN A 139 -14.98 5.49 -4.59
N LEU A 140 -15.22 4.17 -4.54
CA LEU A 140 -14.66 3.21 -5.48
C LEU A 140 -15.53 3.08 -6.73
N SER A 141 -14.91 2.90 -7.89
CA SER A 141 -15.65 2.50 -9.09
C SER A 141 -16.23 1.09 -8.91
N VAL A 142 -17.26 0.75 -9.69
CA VAL A 142 -17.86 -0.59 -9.70
C VAL A 142 -16.80 -1.68 -9.87
N SER A 143 -15.92 -1.54 -10.86
CA SER A 143 -14.83 -2.50 -11.11
C SER A 143 -13.83 -2.61 -9.96
N GLN A 144 -13.55 -1.53 -9.24
CA GLN A 144 -12.67 -1.56 -8.07
C GLN A 144 -13.34 -2.25 -6.88
N TRP A 145 -14.64 -2.01 -6.69
CA TRP A 145 -15.41 -2.68 -5.65
C TRP A 145 -15.58 -4.18 -5.93
N GLU A 146 -15.80 -4.56 -7.19
CA GLU A 146 -15.84 -5.95 -7.62
C GLU A 146 -14.51 -6.65 -7.37
N ALA A 147 -13.37 -6.01 -7.69
CA ALA A 147 -12.05 -6.54 -7.39
C ALA A 147 -11.85 -6.76 -5.87
N LEU A 148 -12.29 -5.81 -5.04
CA LEU A 148 -12.28 -5.95 -3.57
C LEU A 148 -13.17 -7.11 -3.10
N SER A 149 -14.37 -7.22 -3.67
CA SER A 149 -15.33 -8.27 -3.33
C SER A 149 -14.85 -9.66 -3.75
N ALA A 150 -14.13 -9.76 -4.87
CA ALA A 150 -13.57 -11.01 -5.37
C ALA A 150 -12.53 -11.62 -4.43
N VAL A 151 -11.78 -10.80 -3.67
CA VAL A 151 -10.79 -11.29 -2.71
C VAL A 151 -11.35 -11.53 -1.30
N ARG A 152 -12.66 -11.35 -1.10
CA ARG A 152 -13.34 -11.43 0.21
C ARG A 152 -13.01 -12.69 1.01
N ALA A 153 -12.91 -13.85 0.34
CA ALA A 153 -12.61 -15.13 1.00
C ALA A 153 -11.21 -15.17 1.67
N SER A 154 -10.30 -14.27 1.28
CA SER A 154 -8.96 -14.16 1.86
C SER A 154 -8.87 -13.12 2.99
N LEU A 155 -9.95 -12.35 3.22
CA LEU A 155 -9.97 -11.27 4.21
C LEU A 155 -10.43 -11.79 5.58
N PRO A 156 -10.07 -11.10 6.68
CA PRO A 156 -10.66 -11.37 7.99
C PRO A 156 -12.19 -11.32 7.96
N THR A 157 -12.85 -12.17 8.75
CA THR A 157 -14.32 -12.33 8.75
C THR A 157 -15.08 -11.02 8.91
N TRP A 158 -14.64 -10.16 9.84
CA TRP A 158 -15.27 -8.85 10.08
C TRP A 158 -15.23 -7.95 8.84
N MET A 159 -14.15 -7.97 8.08
CA MET A 159 -13.97 -7.18 6.85
C MET A 159 -14.81 -7.77 5.73
N ALA A 160 -14.79 -9.09 5.59
CA ALA A 160 -15.56 -9.81 4.58
C ALA A 160 -17.06 -9.56 4.73
N ILE A 161 -17.58 -9.56 5.96
CA ILE A 161 -18.98 -9.26 6.26
C ILE A 161 -19.29 -7.80 5.87
N ALA A 162 -18.47 -6.84 6.30
CA ALA A 162 -18.69 -5.41 6.02
C ALA A 162 -18.69 -5.10 4.51
N VAL A 163 -17.74 -5.64 3.74
CA VAL A 163 -17.70 -5.50 2.27
C VAL A 163 -18.95 -6.11 1.63
N SER A 164 -19.40 -7.28 2.11
CA SER A 164 -20.62 -7.91 1.58
C SER A 164 -21.86 -7.05 1.79
N LYS A 165 -22.04 -6.53 3.00
CA LYS A 165 -23.19 -5.68 3.35
C LYS A 165 -23.21 -4.40 2.53
N ALA A 166 -22.08 -3.70 2.44
CA ALA A 166 -21.98 -2.43 1.71
C ALA A 166 -22.33 -2.57 0.22
N GLY A 167 -21.91 -3.68 -0.42
CA GLY A 167 -22.27 -3.93 -1.83
C GLY A 167 -23.78 -4.14 -2.07
N ILE A 168 -24.48 -4.78 -1.12
CA ILE A 168 -25.93 -5.02 -1.23
C ILE A 168 -26.71 -3.71 -1.10
N TYR A 169 -26.39 -2.90 -0.08
CA TYR A 169 -27.09 -1.63 0.15
C TYR A 169 -26.77 -0.56 -0.90
N GLY A 170 -25.56 -0.58 -1.47
CA GLY A 170 -25.17 0.32 -2.55
C GLY A 170 -25.89 0.03 -3.87
N GLY A 171 -26.15 -1.24 -4.18
CA GLY A 171 -26.91 -1.64 -5.38
C GLY A 171 -28.37 -1.19 -5.36
N LEU A 172 -29.01 -1.25 -4.18
CA LEU A 172 -30.41 -0.82 -4.01
C LEU A 172 -30.60 0.70 -4.20
N ARG A 173 -29.57 1.52 -3.92
CA ARG A 173 -29.65 2.98 -4.08
C ARG A 173 -29.51 3.45 -5.53
N ASN A 174 -28.86 2.67 -6.39
CA ASN A 174 -28.61 3.01 -7.80
C ASN A 174 -29.66 2.44 -8.78
N GLY A 175 -30.53 1.53 -8.33
CA GLY A 175 -31.56 0.88 -9.16
C GLY A 175 -32.92 1.60 -9.27
N GLY A 176 -33.06 2.81 -8.70
CA GLY A 176 -34.36 3.53 -8.60
C GLY A 176 -34.74 4.44 -9.76
N GLY A 177 -34.00 4.44 -10.88
CA GLY A 177 -34.21 5.34 -12.02
C GLY A 177 -34.78 4.66 -13.26
N ALA A 178 -35.84 3.85 -13.14
CA ALA A 178 -36.58 3.37 -14.30
C ALA A 178 -37.59 4.44 -14.74
N THR A 179 -37.35 4.99 -15.93
CA THR A 179 -38.12 6.03 -16.59
C THR A 179 -39.54 5.53 -16.86
N ASP A 180 -40.54 6.12 -16.19
CA ASP A 180 -41.96 5.99 -16.55
C ASP A 180 -42.21 6.83 -17.83
N GLN A 181 -41.88 6.28 -18.99
CA GLN A 181 -42.40 6.76 -20.27
C GLN A 181 -43.74 6.08 -20.53
N ARG A 182 -44.82 6.65 -19.97
CA ARG A 182 -46.17 6.36 -20.44
C ARG A 182 -46.36 6.92 -21.85
N PRO A 183 -46.91 6.16 -22.81
CA PRO A 183 -47.28 6.71 -24.09
C PRO A 183 -48.50 7.63 -23.92
N ARG A 184 -48.40 8.87 -24.41
CA ARG A 184 -49.57 9.72 -24.60
C ARG A 184 -50.32 9.21 -25.83
N ILE A 185 -51.58 8.86 -25.62
CA ILE A 185 -52.61 8.80 -26.66
C ILE A 185 -53.14 10.22 -26.83
#